data_AF-A0A4D4LMP0-F1
#
_entry.id   AF-A0A4D4LMP0-F1
#
_cell.length_a   1.000
_cell.length_b   1.000
_cell.length_c   1.000
_cell.angle_alpha   90.00
_cell.angle_beta   90.00
_cell.angle_gamma   90.00
#
_symmetry.space_group_name_H-M   'P 1'
#
loop_
_entity.id
_entity.type
_entity.pdbx_description
1 polymer ?
#
loop_
_entity_poly.entity_id
_entity_poly.type
_entity_poly.pdbx_seq_one_letter_code
_entity_poly.pdbx_strand_id
1 'polypeptide(L)'
;MNADPAVSAAEVGWSLLRSRTLFDHRAVVIGQDREDLVAGLEALATGEPHPGLVHPGGAAEAVGQTVFLFSGQGSQRPGMGVELYDRFPVFAAAFDEVCGLLDPHLEHPLRELVFSRDPEHAALLDHTTYAQAGLFALHIALARLLDSVGVRPDAVIGHSIGEIAAAHIAGVFDLPDACHLVATRATLMGKLPKGGGMATITATPDELTNDLTAHNGQVSIAALNTPTNTVISGPLDLITEISATWAAKGRKTRNLTVSHAFHSP
;
A
#
# COMPACT_ATOMS: atom_id res chain seq x y z
N MET A 1 2.77 -23.60 31.24
CA MET A 1 1.31 -23.56 31.02
C MET A 1 0.86 -24.87 30.37
N ASN A 2 1.12 -26.00 31.03
CA ASN A 2 0.85 -27.35 30.50
C ASN A 2 -0.13 -28.07 31.43
N ALA A 3 -1.37 -28.29 30.93
CA ALA A 3 -2.20 -29.48 31.11
C ALA A 3 -3.70 -29.16 30.96
N ASP A 4 -4.15 -28.91 29.73
CA ASP A 4 -5.43 -29.44 29.26
C ASP A 4 -5.40 -29.54 27.72
N PRO A 5 -5.31 -30.75 27.14
CA PRO A 5 -5.39 -30.96 25.70
C PRO A 5 -6.77 -30.61 25.12
N ALA A 6 -7.82 -30.50 25.95
CA ALA A 6 -9.19 -30.30 25.51
C ALA A 6 -9.56 -28.84 25.20
N VAL A 7 -8.77 -27.85 25.65
CA VAL A 7 -9.07 -26.43 25.42
C VAL A 7 -8.47 -25.98 24.08
N SER A 8 -9.32 -25.51 23.17
CA SER A 8 -8.87 -25.01 21.87
C SER A 8 -8.26 -23.61 21.98
N ALA A 9 -7.31 -23.29 21.09
CA ALA A 9 -6.72 -21.95 21.01
C ALA A 9 -7.78 -20.85 20.77
N ALA A 10 -8.84 -21.17 20.02
CA ALA A 10 -9.95 -20.27 19.76
C ALA A 10 -10.73 -19.93 21.05
N GLU A 11 -11.02 -20.91 21.89
CA GLU A 11 -11.70 -20.68 23.18
C GLU A 11 -10.83 -19.88 24.15
N VAL A 12 -9.53 -20.13 24.18
CA VAL A 12 -8.58 -19.32 24.97
C VAL A 12 -8.60 -17.87 24.48
N GLY A 13 -8.41 -17.64 23.18
CA GLY A 13 -8.41 -16.30 22.60
C GLY A 13 -9.72 -15.54 22.85
N TRP A 14 -10.86 -16.20 22.65
CA TRP A 14 -12.17 -15.61 22.92
C TRP A 14 -12.34 -15.26 24.40
N SER A 15 -11.92 -16.15 25.31
CA SER A 15 -11.97 -15.93 26.75
C SER A 15 -11.08 -14.77 27.19
N LEU A 16 -9.88 -14.64 26.61
CA LEU A 16 -8.98 -13.51 26.88
C LEU A 16 -9.62 -12.17 26.50
N LEU A 17 -10.33 -12.11 25.37
CA LEU A 17 -10.97 -10.88 24.90
C LEU A 17 -12.28 -10.54 25.62
N ARG A 18 -13.05 -11.54 26.06
CA ARG A 18 -14.42 -11.33 26.60
C ARG A 18 -14.54 -11.39 28.11
N SER A 19 -13.59 -12.03 28.80
CA SER A 19 -13.70 -12.33 30.25
C SER A 19 -12.60 -11.72 31.11
N ARG A 20 -11.69 -10.93 30.51
CA ARG A 20 -10.58 -10.28 31.20
C ARG A 20 -10.58 -8.79 30.92
N THR A 21 -10.21 -8.01 31.92
CA THR A 21 -9.97 -6.57 31.76
C THR A 21 -8.72 -6.34 30.93
N LEU A 22 -8.76 -5.40 29.98
CA LEU A 22 -7.60 -4.97 29.21
C LEU A 22 -6.80 -3.92 30.00
N PHE A 23 -5.63 -4.30 30.51
CA PHE A 23 -4.69 -3.40 31.20
C PHE A 23 -3.72 -2.73 30.22
N ASP A 24 -2.83 -1.87 30.70
CA ASP A 24 -1.91 -1.08 29.87
C ASP A 24 -0.78 -1.92 29.25
N HIS A 25 -0.29 -2.92 30.00
CA HIS A 25 0.70 -3.86 29.49
C HIS A 25 -0.01 -4.96 28.71
N ARG A 26 0.19 -4.95 27.40
CA ARG A 26 -0.48 -5.85 26.46
C ARG A 26 0.56 -6.59 25.63
N ALA A 27 0.19 -7.77 25.16
CA ALA A 27 0.92 -8.54 24.18
C ALA A 27 -0.06 -9.42 23.41
N VAL A 28 0.27 -9.73 22.16
CA VAL A 28 -0.47 -10.68 21.32
C VAL A 28 0.49 -11.76 20.85
N VAL A 29 0.10 -13.02 21.00
CA VAL A 29 0.83 -14.15 20.42
C VAL A 29 0.03 -14.71 19.24
N ILE A 30 0.68 -14.81 18.10
CA ILE A 30 0.14 -15.36 16.84
C ILE A 30 0.92 -16.62 16.51
N GLY A 31 0.21 -17.73 16.25
CA GLY A 31 0.78 -19.02 15.93
C GLY A 31 -0.21 -19.89 15.15
N GLN A 32 0.27 -20.89 14.42
CA GLN A 32 -0.57 -21.78 13.63
C GLN A 32 -1.11 -22.93 14.47
N ASP A 33 -0.35 -23.36 15.47
CA ASP A 33 -0.70 -24.44 16.36
C ASP A 33 -0.38 -24.11 17.84
N ARG A 34 -0.63 -25.09 18.70
CA ARG A 34 -0.42 -24.94 20.14
C ARG A 34 1.05 -24.76 20.51
N GLU A 35 1.95 -25.41 19.79
CA GLU A 35 3.38 -25.40 20.08
C GLU A 35 3.93 -23.99 19.82
N ASP A 36 3.55 -23.38 18.69
CA ASP A 36 3.86 -21.98 18.36
C ASP A 36 3.36 -21.01 19.44
N LEU A 37 2.10 -21.17 19.86
CA LEU A 37 1.46 -20.29 20.84
C LEU A 37 2.13 -20.40 22.21
N VAL A 38 2.48 -21.62 22.64
CA VAL A 38 3.18 -21.84 23.91
C VAL A 38 4.59 -21.26 23.86
N ALA A 39 5.33 -21.48 22.78
CA ALA A 39 6.67 -20.90 22.60
C ALA A 39 6.65 -19.36 22.67
N GLY A 40 5.66 -18.73 22.02
CA GLY A 40 5.49 -17.27 22.09
C GLY A 40 5.12 -16.75 23.49
N LEU A 41 4.32 -17.52 24.24
CA LEU A 41 3.99 -17.18 25.64
C LEU A 41 5.17 -17.37 26.58
N GLU A 42 6.00 -18.39 26.36
CA GLU A 42 7.25 -18.60 27.12
C GLU A 42 8.23 -17.46 26.87
N ALA A 43 8.41 -17.07 25.61
CA ALA A 43 9.23 -15.92 25.24
C ALA A 43 8.73 -14.62 25.90
N LEU A 44 7.40 -14.39 25.91
CA LEU A 44 6.80 -13.27 26.63
C LEU A 44 7.11 -13.31 28.13
N ALA A 45 7.05 -14.49 28.75
CA ALA A 45 7.30 -14.66 30.19
C ALA A 45 8.77 -14.42 30.56
N THR A 46 9.71 -14.74 29.66
CA THR A 46 11.15 -14.55 29.88
C THR A 46 11.69 -13.22 29.35
N GLY A 47 10.88 -12.46 28.61
CA GLY A 47 11.30 -11.21 27.96
C GLY A 47 12.17 -11.42 26.72
N GLU A 48 12.11 -12.61 26.12
CA GLU A 48 12.85 -12.95 24.90
C GLU A 48 12.03 -12.61 23.64
N PRO A 49 12.68 -12.26 22.52
CA PRO A 49 11.98 -12.01 21.27
C PRO A 49 11.44 -13.32 20.67
N HIS A 50 10.26 -13.25 20.05
CA HIS A 50 9.68 -14.36 19.31
C HIS A 50 8.94 -13.84 18.08
N PRO A 51 9.02 -14.49 16.90
CA PRO A 51 8.41 -14.00 15.66
C PRO A 51 6.89 -13.85 15.74
N GLY A 52 6.23 -14.72 16.51
CA GLY A 52 4.79 -14.66 16.77
C GLY A 52 4.40 -13.72 17.93
N LEU A 53 5.36 -13.12 18.64
CA LEU A 53 5.08 -12.25 19.79
C LEU A 53 5.09 -10.77 19.37
N VAL A 54 3.93 -10.13 19.52
CA VAL A 54 3.74 -8.71 19.24
C VAL A 54 3.54 -7.96 20.55
N HIS A 55 4.44 -7.04 20.84
CA HIS A 55 4.22 -6.01 21.85
C HIS A 55 3.61 -4.79 21.15
N PRO A 56 2.48 -4.23 21.61
CA PRO A 56 2.17 -2.86 21.29
C PRO A 56 3.35 -2.04 21.80
N GLY A 57 4.06 -1.36 20.88
CA GLY A 57 5.26 -0.59 21.24
C GLY A 57 4.95 0.34 22.41
N GLY A 58 5.96 0.70 23.19
CA GLY A 58 5.85 1.59 24.37
C GLY A 58 5.38 3.02 24.08
N ALA A 59 4.72 3.26 22.95
CA ALA A 59 3.85 4.39 22.75
C ALA A 59 2.72 4.29 23.79
N ALA A 60 2.95 4.97 24.91
CA ALA A 60 1.94 5.41 25.84
C ALA A 60 0.65 5.71 25.09
N GLU A 61 -0.43 5.05 25.49
CA GLU A 61 -1.77 5.36 25.03
C GLU A 61 -1.93 5.35 23.49
N ALA A 62 -2.52 4.28 22.94
CA ALA A 62 -3.27 4.38 21.69
C ALA A 62 -4.53 5.27 21.86
N VAL A 63 -4.38 6.43 22.50
CA VAL A 63 -5.33 7.53 22.57
C VAL A 63 -4.91 8.47 21.44
N GLY A 64 -5.12 8.01 20.22
CA GLY A 64 -4.75 8.73 19.01
C GLY A 64 -5.73 8.42 17.91
N GLN A 65 -5.90 9.39 17.01
CA GLN A 65 -6.69 9.21 15.80
C GLN A 65 -5.99 8.21 14.86
N THR A 66 -6.76 7.29 14.28
CA THR A 66 -6.29 6.34 13.27
C THR A 66 -6.31 6.99 11.90
N VAL A 67 -5.20 6.91 11.17
CA VAL A 67 -5.13 7.41 9.78
C VAL A 67 -4.91 6.26 8.82
N PHE A 68 -5.77 6.13 7.80
CA PHE A 68 -5.51 5.22 6.68
C PHE A 68 -4.74 5.95 5.58
N LEU A 69 -3.58 5.42 5.22
CA LEU A 69 -2.74 5.93 4.14
C LEU A 69 -2.87 5.04 2.90
N PHE A 70 -3.31 5.61 1.79
CA PHE A 70 -3.47 4.93 0.51
C PHE A 70 -2.31 5.27 -0.42
N SER A 71 -1.52 4.27 -0.79
CA SER A 71 -0.31 4.45 -1.59
C SER A 71 -0.59 4.84 -3.05
N GLY A 72 0.42 5.40 -3.71
CA GLY A 72 0.41 5.55 -5.16
C GLY A 72 0.78 4.27 -5.90
N GLN A 73 1.02 4.40 -7.21
CA GLN A 73 1.58 3.32 -8.04
C GLN A 73 3.01 2.96 -7.60
N GLY A 74 3.36 1.67 -7.71
CA GLY A 74 4.69 1.13 -7.39
C GLY A 74 4.69 0.05 -6.31
N SER A 75 3.58 -0.14 -5.59
CA SER A 75 3.41 -1.21 -4.60
C SER A 75 2.70 -2.44 -5.14
N GLN A 76 2.28 -2.43 -6.40
CA GLN A 76 1.62 -3.57 -7.02
C GLN A 76 2.60 -4.75 -7.12
N ARG A 77 2.08 -5.95 -6.90
CA ARG A 77 2.81 -7.19 -7.12
C ARG A 77 1.84 -8.28 -7.58
N PRO A 78 2.27 -9.19 -8.47
CA PRO A 78 1.46 -10.34 -8.84
C PRO A 78 1.03 -11.14 -7.62
N GLY A 79 -0.22 -11.58 -7.59
CA GLY A 79 -0.83 -12.30 -6.48
C GLY A 79 -1.10 -11.46 -5.23
N MET A 80 -1.05 -10.11 -5.31
CA MET A 80 -1.45 -9.27 -4.19
C MET A 80 -2.92 -9.53 -3.82
N GLY A 81 -3.19 -9.76 -2.54
CA GLY A 81 -4.56 -9.97 -2.04
C GLY A 81 -5.13 -11.38 -2.22
N VAL A 82 -4.48 -12.31 -2.93
CA VAL A 82 -5.02 -13.67 -3.17
C VAL A 82 -5.33 -14.40 -1.86
N GLU A 83 -4.39 -14.44 -0.93
CA GLU A 83 -4.61 -15.13 0.35
C GLU A 83 -5.73 -14.47 1.18
N LEU A 84 -5.91 -13.16 1.06
CA LEU A 84 -7.01 -12.45 1.72
C LEU A 84 -8.35 -12.74 1.04
N TYR A 85 -8.36 -12.81 -0.29
CA TYR A 85 -9.52 -13.18 -1.09
C TYR A 85 -10.02 -14.58 -0.74
N ASP A 86 -9.11 -15.55 -0.65
CA ASP A 86 -9.44 -16.93 -0.30
C ASP A 86 -9.92 -17.09 1.16
N ARG A 87 -9.40 -16.24 2.06
CA ARG A 87 -9.65 -16.35 3.50
C ARG A 87 -10.83 -15.55 4.00
N PHE A 88 -11.11 -14.38 3.42
CA PHE A 88 -12.05 -13.40 3.96
C PHE A 88 -13.15 -13.06 2.94
N PRO A 89 -14.39 -13.57 3.12
CA PRO A 89 -15.50 -13.29 2.21
C PRO A 89 -15.81 -11.80 2.02
N VAL A 90 -15.60 -10.96 3.05
CA VAL A 90 -15.79 -9.50 2.95
C VAL A 90 -14.77 -8.87 2.01
N PHE A 91 -13.51 -9.32 2.07
CA PHE A 91 -12.48 -8.87 1.13
C PHE A 91 -12.83 -9.31 -0.29
N ALA A 92 -13.20 -10.59 -0.47
CA ALA A 92 -13.54 -11.13 -1.78
C ALA A 92 -14.71 -10.38 -2.44
N ALA A 93 -15.81 -10.18 -1.70
CA ALA A 93 -16.97 -9.45 -2.18
C ALA A 93 -16.63 -8.00 -2.56
N ALA A 94 -15.82 -7.32 -1.75
CA ALA A 94 -15.37 -5.96 -2.04
C ALA A 94 -14.48 -5.90 -3.29
N PHE A 95 -13.54 -6.82 -3.41
CA PHE A 95 -12.64 -6.87 -4.56
C PHE A 95 -13.40 -7.16 -5.86
N ASP A 96 -14.32 -8.14 -5.84
CA ASP A 96 -15.14 -8.49 -6.99
C ASP A 96 -16.11 -7.36 -7.40
N GLU A 97 -16.69 -6.63 -6.45
CA GLU A 97 -17.52 -5.45 -6.74
C GLU A 97 -16.71 -4.38 -7.50
N VAL A 98 -15.49 -4.08 -7.03
CA VAL A 98 -14.63 -3.09 -7.68
C VAL A 98 -14.18 -3.57 -9.05
N CYS A 99 -13.80 -4.84 -9.19
CA CYS A 99 -13.49 -5.44 -10.50
C CYS A 99 -14.67 -5.34 -11.46
N GLY A 100 -15.89 -5.67 -11.03
CA GLY A 100 -17.08 -5.58 -11.87
C GLY A 100 -17.38 -4.17 -12.38
N LEU A 101 -16.99 -3.14 -11.63
CA LEU A 101 -17.11 -1.73 -12.03
C LEU A 101 -15.97 -1.26 -12.94
N LEU A 102 -14.77 -1.82 -12.80
CA LEU A 102 -13.58 -1.42 -13.58
C LEU A 102 -13.44 -2.20 -14.89
N ASP A 103 -13.75 -3.49 -14.89
CA ASP A 103 -13.56 -4.40 -16.03
C ASP A 103 -14.22 -3.93 -17.34
N PRO A 104 -15.40 -3.27 -17.34
CA PRO A 104 -15.97 -2.69 -18.57
C PRO A 104 -15.08 -1.65 -19.27
N HIS A 105 -14.08 -1.11 -18.58
CA HIS A 105 -13.16 -0.10 -19.08
C HIS A 105 -11.76 -0.66 -19.39
N LEU A 106 -11.54 -1.96 -19.20
CA LEU A 106 -10.23 -2.61 -19.34
C LEU A 106 -10.25 -3.64 -20.47
N GLU A 107 -9.09 -3.88 -21.10
CA GLU A 107 -8.96 -4.89 -22.17
C GLU A 107 -8.89 -6.31 -21.61
N HIS A 108 -8.38 -6.47 -20.39
CA HIS A 108 -8.27 -7.74 -19.68
C HIS A 108 -8.98 -7.65 -18.32
N PRO A 109 -9.61 -8.74 -17.84
CA PRO A 109 -10.22 -8.79 -16.51
C PRO A 109 -9.19 -8.49 -15.43
N LEU A 110 -9.48 -7.50 -14.58
CA LEU A 110 -8.52 -6.99 -13.60
C LEU A 110 -8.08 -8.08 -12.62
N ARG A 111 -9.04 -8.87 -12.13
CA ARG A 111 -8.76 -9.95 -11.16
C ARG A 111 -7.81 -11.00 -11.72
N GLU A 112 -7.98 -11.38 -12.98
CA GLU A 112 -7.13 -12.38 -13.62
C GLU A 112 -5.68 -11.89 -13.68
N LEU A 113 -5.46 -10.62 -14.04
CA LEU A 113 -4.12 -10.03 -14.06
C LEU A 113 -3.52 -9.87 -12.66
N VAL A 114 -4.29 -9.35 -11.71
CA VAL A 114 -3.82 -9.12 -10.33
C VAL A 114 -3.45 -10.44 -9.65
N PHE A 115 -4.21 -11.51 -9.89
CA PHE A 115 -3.99 -12.83 -9.27
C PHE A 115 -3.12 -13.76 -10.11
N SER A 116 -2.74 -13.36 -11.32
CA SER A 116 -1.94 -14.20 -12.21
C SER A 116 -0.59 -14.57 -11.59
N ARG A 117 -0.22 -15.84 -11.78
CA ARG A 117 1.15 -16.35 -11.55
C ARG A 117 1.89 -16.61 -12.85
N ASP A 118 1.22 -16.45 -13.99
CA ASP A 118 1.84 -16.55 -15.29
C ASP A 118 2.70 -15.29 -15.56
N PRO A 119 4.00 -15.42 -15.86
CA PRO A 119 4.90 -14.28 -15.99
C PRO A 119 4.47 -13.23 -17.01
N GLU A 120 3.88 -13.63 -18.14
CA GLU A 120 3.48 -12.70 -19.19
C GLU A 120 2.27 -11.85 -18.76
N HIS A 121 1.25 -12.49 -18.19
CA HIS A 121 0.10 -11.78 -17.63
C HIS A 121 0.47 -10.96 -16.39
N ALA A 122 1.35 -11.50 -15.54
CA ALA A 122 1.84 -10.80 -14.35
C ALA A 122 2.60 -9.52 -14.71
N ALA A 123 3.34 -9.50 -15.83
CA ALA A 123 4.04 -8.32 -16.32
C ALA A 123 3.08 -7.20 -16.77
N LEU A 124 1.86 -7.53 -17.21
CA LEU A 124 0.85 -6.52 -17.55
C LEU A 124 0.39 -5.72 -16.33
N LEU A 125 0.52 -6.26 -15.11
CA LEU A 125 0.18 -5.53 -13.89
C LEU A 125 1.05 -4.29 -13.69
N ASP A 126 2.26 -4.26 -14.24
CA ASP A 126 3.14 -3.08 -14.19
C ASP A 126 2.75 -1.99 -15.20
N HIS A 127 1.87 -2.30 -16.14
CA HIS A 127 1.28 -1.29 -17.00
C HIS A 127 0.40 -0.35 -16.17
N THR A 128 0.59 0.96 -16.33
CA THR A 128 -0.07 2.02 -15.55
C THR A 128 -1.58 1.83 -15.41
N THR A 129 -2.27 1.41 -16.49
CA THR A 129 -3.71 1.13 -16.46
C THR A 129 -4.08 0.10 -15.38
N TYR A 130 -3.40 -1.06 -15.39
CA TYR A 130 -3.70 -2.18 -14.49
C TYR A 130 -3.11 -1.97 -13.10
N ALA A 131 -1.94 -1.33 -12.99
CA ALA A 131 -1.35 -0.99 -11.70
C ALA A 131 -2.28 -0.10 -10.87
N GLN A 132 -2.82 0.96 -11.47
CA GLN A 132 -3.72 1.89 -10.78
C GLN A 132 -5.06 1.24 -10.43
N ALA A 133 -5.68 0.54 -11.38
CA ALA A 133 -6.94 -0.17 -11.16
C ALA A 133 -6.80 -1.24 -10.07
N GLY A 134 -5.75 -2.06 -10.13
CA GLY A 134 -5.50 -3.15 -9.18
C GLY A 134 -5.19 -2.65 -7.77
N LEU A 135 -4.40 -1.57 -7.65
CA LEU A 135 -4.13 -0.94 -6.36
C LEU A 135 -5.39 -0.34 -5.74
N PHE A 136 -6.22 0.35 -6.53
CA PHE A 136 -7.50 0.86 -6.05
C PHE A 136 -8.41 -0.27 -5.54
N ALA A 137 -8.56 -1.36 -6.31
CA ALA A 137 -9.33 -2.54 -5.87
C ALA A 137 -8.80 -3.15 -4.58
N LEU A 138 -7.48 -3.31 -4.46
CA LEU A 138 -6.83 -3.80 -3.24
C LEU A 138 -7.08 -2.85 -2.05
N HIS A 139 -6.94 -1.54 -2.25
CA HIS A 139 -7.15 -0.53 -1.20
C HIS A 139 -8.57 -0.54 -0.65
N ILE A 140 -9.58 -0.59 -1.52
CA ILE A 140 -10.99 -0.65 -1.09
C ILE A 140 -11.29 -1.96 -0.37
N ALA A 141 -10.79 -3.09 -0.87
CA ALA A 141 -10.99 -4.40 -0.24
C ALA A 141 -10.31 -4.49 1.14
N LEU A 142 -9.10 -3.95 1.29
CA LEU A 142 -8.40 -3.86 2.57
C LEU A 142 -9.14 -2.95 3.57
N ALA A 143 -9.60 -1.77 3.12
CA ALA A 143 -10.33 -0.85 3.98
C ALA A 143 -11.63 -1.48 4.51
N ARG A 144 -12.38 -2.18 3.65
CA ARG A 144 -13.61 -2.90 4.06
C ARG A 144 -13.33 -4.11 4.95
N LEU A 145 -12.21 -4.81 4.74
CA LEU A 145 -11.78 -5.88 5.64
C LEU A 145 -11.48 -5.34 7.04
N LEU A 146 -10.70 -4.26 7.14
CA LEU A 146 -10.43 -3.59 8.42
C LEU A 146 -11.72 -3.10 9.07
N ASP A 147 -12.64 -2.55 8.28
CA ASP A 147 -13.94 -2.09 8.78
C ASP A 147 -14.78 -3.22 9.40
N SER A 148 -14.73 -4.41 8.79
CA SER A 148 -15.49 -5.57 9.25
C SER A 148 -15.05 -6.09 10.62
N VAL A 149 -13.83 -5.74 11.04
CA VAL A 149 -13.28 -6.06 12.37
C VAL A 149 -13.27 -4.84 13.31
N GLY A 150 -13.95 -3.76 12.93
CA GLY A 150 -14.13 -2.57 13.76
C GLY A 150 -12.99 -1.56 13.71
N VAL A 151 -12.03 -1.70 12.78
CA VAL A 151 -10.94 -0.73 12.59
C VAL A 151 -11.38 0.29 11.55
N ARG A 152 -11.74 1.49 12.02
CA ARG A 152 -12.17 2.63 11.18
C ARG A 152 -11.15 3.76 11.25
N PRO A 153 -10.88 4.48 10.14
CA PRO A 153 -10.04 5.66 10.17
C PRO A 153 -10.79 6.87 10.73
N ASP A 154 -10.12 7.69 11.52
CA ASP A 154 -10.53 9.05 11.87
C ASP A 154 -10.16 10.06 10.76
N ALA A 155 -9.11 9.75 9.99
CA ALA A 155 -8.70 10.51 8.82
C ALA A 155 -8.12 9.60 7.73
N VAL A 156 -8.12 10.09 6.50
CA VAL A 156 -7.54 9.40 5.35
C VAL A 156 -6.59 10.32 4.62
N ILE A 157 -5.51 9.75 4.11
CA ILE A 157 -4.54 10.44 3.25
C ILE A 157 -4.25 9.52 2.08
N GLY A 158 -4.25 10.07 0.86
CA GLY A 158 -3.85 9.35 -0.33
C GLY A 158 -2.62 9.97 -0.97
N HIS A 159 -1.87 9.17 -1.71
CA HIS A 159 -0.75 9.64 -2.53
C HIS A 159 -1.05 9.37 -4.01
N SER A 160 -1.22 10.42 -4.82
CA SER A 160 -1.53 10.30 -6.26
C SER A 160 -2.81 9.48 -6.48
N ILE A 161 -2.75 8.33 -7.16
CA ILE A 161 -3.92 7.46 -7.37
C ILE A 161 -4.60 7.04 -6.05
N GLY A 162 -3.83 6.91 -4.96
CA GLY A 162 -4.35 6.58 -3.64
C GLY A 162 -5.32 7.64 -3.09
N GLU A 163 -5.26 8.89 -3.57
CA GLU A 163 -6.23 9.94 -3.17
C GLU A 163 -7.65 9.59 -3.60
N ILE A 164 -7.83 8.85 -4.70
CA ILE A 164 -9.17 8.46 -5.14
C ILE A 164 -9.75 7.39 -4.20
N ALA A 165 -8.92 6.45 -3.72
CA ALA A 165 -9.32 5.50 -2.68
C ALA A 165 -9.63 6.22 -1.36
N ALA A 166 -8.77 7.16 -0.94
CA ALA A 166 -9.00 7.97 0.24
C ALA A 166 -10.33 8.75 0.15
N ALA A 167 -10.57 9.42 -0.98
CA ALA A 167 -11.79 10.20 -1.23
C ALA A 167 -13.05 9.30 -1.18
N HIS A 168 -12.99 8.10 -1.73
CA HIS A 168 -14.10 7.13 -1.60
C HIS A 168 -14.33 6.73 -0.13
N ILE A 169 -13.27 6.37 0.61
CA ILE A 169 -13.39 5.98 2.02
C ILE A 169 -13.89 7.13 2.90
N ALA A 170 -13.57 8.38 2.55
CA ALA A 170 -14.11 9.57 3.20
C ALA A 170 -15.55 9.92 2.79
N GLY A 171 -16.15 9.20 1.84
CA GLY A 171 -17.52 9.44 1.35
C GLY A 171 -17.65 10.63 0.39
N VAL A 172 -16.55 11.10 -0.22
CA VAL A 172 -16.57 12.16 -1.23
C VAL A 172 -17.14 11.66 -2.56
N PHE A 173 -16.77 10.43 -2.94
CA PHE A 173 -17.30 9.75 -4.12
C PHE A 173 -18.01 8.47 -3.70
N ASP A 174 -19.12 8.15 -4.35
CA ASP A 174 -19.62 6.78 -4.33
C ASP A 174 -18.66 5.85 -5.09
N LEU A 175 -18.86 4.54 -4.95
CA LEU A 175 -17.93 3.58 -5.53
C LEU A 175 -17.94 3.61 -7.08
N PRO A 176 -19.10 3.64 -7.76
CA PRO A 176 -19.14 3.75 -9.22
C PRO A 176 -18.40 4.97 -9.78
N ASP A 177 -18.58 6.15 -9.20
CA ASP A 177 -17.92 7.38 -9.66
C ASP A 177 -16.40 7.31 -9.42
N ALA A 178 -15.98 6.78 -8.27
CA ALA A 178 -14.57 6.55 -7.97
C ALA A 178 -13.93 5.57 -8.97
N CYS A 179 -14.60 4.46 -9.27
CA CYS A 179 -14.16 3.49 -10.29
C CYS A 179 -14.07 4.12 -11.67
N HIS A 180 -15.07 4.91 -12.08
CA HIS A 180 -15.06 5.59 -13.37
C HIS A 180 -13.89 6.60 -13.49
N LEU A 181 -13.60 7.35 -12.41
CA LEU A 181 -12.47 8.26 -12.36
C LEU A 181 -11.13 7.51 -12.46
N VAL A 182 -10.97 6.42 -11.70
CA VAL A 182 -9.77 5.55 -11.77
C VAL A 182 -9.58 4.99 -13.17
N ALA A 183 -10.62 4.39 -13.75
CA ALA A 183 -10.55 3.78 -15.07
C ALA A 183 -10.17 4.80 -16.15
N THR A 184 -10.81 5.98 -16.13
CA THR A 184 -10.53 7.07 -17.08
C THR A 184 -9.09 7.57 -16.93
N ARG A 185 -8.67 7.89 -15.70
CA ARG A 185 -7.32 8.38 -15.41
C ARG A 185 -6.26 7.35 -15.80
N ALA A 186 -6.42 6.11 -15.36
CA ALA A 186 -5.46 5.03 -15.59
C ALA A 186 -5.31 4.74 -17.10
N THR A 187 -6.42 4.76 -17.86
CA THR A 187 -6.41 4.56 -19.31
C THR A 187 -5.73 5.70 -20.05
N LEU A 188 -6.07 6.95 -19.72
CA LEU A 188 -5.44 8.13 -20.34
C LEU A 188 -3.93 8.15 -20.07
N MET A 189 -3.52 7.90 -18.83
CA MET A 189 -2.11 7.85 -18.45
C MET A 189 -1.39 6.66 -19.09
N GLY A 190 -2.04 5.50 -19.20
CA GLY A 190 -1.47 4.32 -19.87
C GLY A 190 -1.23 4.52 -21.37
N LYS A 191 -2.02 5.36 -22.03
CA LYS A 191 -1.88 5.70 -23.47
C LYS A 191 -0.82 6.75 -23.76
N LEU A 192 -0.24 7.40 -22.74
CA LEU A 192 0.79 8.40 -22.96
C LEU A 192 2.03 7.77 -23.62
N PRO A 193 2.76 8.51 -24.47
CA PRO A 193 4.00 8.04 -25.06
C PRO A 193 5.00 7.61 -23.99
N LYS A 194 5.77 6.57 -24.30
CA LYS A 194 6.96 6.19 -23.51
C LYS A 194 8.04 7.26 -23.66
N GLY A 195 9.03 7.23 -22.75
CA GLY A 195 10.18 8.15 -22.77
C GLY A 195 10.21 9.14 -21.62
N GLY A 196 9.19 9.13 -20.75
CA GLY A 196 9.25 9.79 -19.46
C GLY A 196 9.90 8.91 -18.39
N GLY A 197 10.41 9.54 -17.35
CA GLY A 197 11.00 8.87 -16.19
C GLY A 197 10.71 9.61 -14.89
N MET A 198 10.99 8.93 -13.79
CA MET A 198 10.95 9.50 -12.44
C MET A 198 12.09 8.96 -11.60
N ALA A 199 12.65 9.78 -10.72
CA ALA A 199 13.69 9.35 -9.79
C ALA A 199 13.51 10.02 -8.42
N THR A 200 13.86 9.28 -7.36
CA THR A 200 14.01 9.83 -6.02
C THR A 200 15.44 10.31 -5.82
N ILE A 201 15.63 11.49 -5.27
CA ILE A 201 16.92 12.05 -4.91
C ILE A 201 16.90 12.41 -3.42
N THR A 202 17.92 12.00 -2.67
CA THR A 202 18.14 12.47 -1.30
C THR A 202 18.64 13.92 -1.32
N ALA A 203 17.69 14.83 -1.50
CA ALA A 203 17.85 16.27 -1.55
C ALA A 203 16.51 16.95 -1.20
N THR A 204 16.60 18.16 -0.68
CA THR A 204 15.46 19.07 -0.52
C THR A 204 15.06 19.68 -1.87
N PRO A 205 13.83 20.20 -2.01
CA PRO A 205 13.39 20.94 -3.20
C PRO A 205 14.29 22.13 -3.51
N ASP A 206 14.65 22.88 -2.47
CA ASP A 206 15.46 24.10 -2.58
C ASP A 206 16.83 23.80 -3.18
N GLU A 207 17.47 22.72 -2.73
CA GLU A 207 18.75 22.24 -3.26
C GLU A 207 18.67 21.86 -4.75
N LEU A 208 17.52 21.38 -5.23
CA LEU A 208 17.30 20.95 -6.62
C LEU A 208 16.90 22.11 -7.56
N THR A 209 16.55 23.28 -7.04
CA THR A 209 15.98 24.40 -7.81
C THR A 209 16.84 24.78 -9.04
N ASN A 210 18.15 24.87 -8.88
CA ASN A 210 19.05 25.27 -9.96
C ASN A 210 19.13 24.21 -11.07
N ASP A 211 19.15 22.92 -10.70
CA ASP A 211 19.18 21.83 -11.66
C ASP A 211 17.84 21.78 -12.43
N LEU A 212 16.70 21.99 -11.76
CA LEU A 212 15.39 21.94 -12.40
C LEU A 212 15.11 23.14 -13.33
N THR A 213 15.50 24.34 -12.92
CA THR A 213 15.30 25.57 -13.71
C THR A 213 16.15 25.60 -14.99
N ALA A 214 17.30 24.91 -15.00
CA ALA A 214 18.16 24.78 -16.18
C ALA A 214 17.49 24.05 -17.36
N HIS A 215 16.45 23.26 -17.11
CA HIS A 215 15.76 22.46 -18.13
C HIS A 215 14.43 23.07 -18.60
N ASN A 216 14.26 24.40 -18.53
CA ASN A 216 13.13 25.15 -19.10
C ASN A 216 11.74 24.56 -18.78
N GLY A 217 11.55 24.01 -17.58
CA GLY A 217 10.28 23.43 -17.13
C GLY A 217 9.97 22.01 -17.65
N GLN A 218 10.92 21.36 -18.35
CA GLN A 218 10.75 19.97 -18.78
C GLN A 218 10.86 18.95 -17.63
N VAL A 219 11.44 19.34 -16.50
CA VAL A 219 11.52 18.51 -15.28
C VAL A 219 10.79 19.21 -14.16
N SER A 220 9.94 18.45 -13.46
CA SER A 220 9.13 18.91 -12.34
C SER A 220 9.43 18.12 -11.07
N ILE A 221 9.12 18.73 -9.91
CA ILE A 221 9.03 18.02 -8.64
C ILE A 221 7.67 17.31 -8.61
N ALA A 222 7.69 15.98 -8.60
CA ALA A 222 6.50 15.15 -8.64
C ALA A 222 5.94 14.81 -7.25
N ALA A 223 6.81 14.67 -6.23
CA ALA A 223 6.41 14.37 -4.87
C ALA A 223 7.50 14.72 -3.84
N LEU A 224 7.06 15.08 -2.63
CA LEU A 224 7.89 15.30 -1.45
C LEU A 224 7.50 14.29 -0.37
N ASN A 225 8.17 13.14 -0.37
CA ASN A 225 7.80 12.02 0.51
C ASN A 225 8.39 12.15 1.91
N THR A 226 9.54 12.81 2.03
CA THR A 226 10.17 13.16 3.31
C THR A 226 10.82 14.53 3.20
N PRO A 227 11.18 15.21 4.31
CA PRO A 227 11.85 16.51 4.26
C PRO A 227 13.16 16.53 3.47
N THR A 228 13.78 15.36 3.23
CA THR A 228 15.09 15.22 2.58
C THR A 228 15.04 14.29 1.36
N ASN A 229 13.86 13.94 0.86
CA ASN A 229 13.69 13.08 -0.31
C ASN A 229 12.66 13.67 -1.28
N THR A 230 13.17 14.04 -2.45
CA THR A 230 12.39 14.66 -3.52
C THR A 230 12.29 13.70 -4.70
N VAL A 231 11.08 13.57 -5.26
CA VAL A 231 10.85 12.84 -6.51
C VAL A 231 10.80 13.85 -7.66
N ILE A 232 11.64 13.64 -8.68
CA ILE A 232 11.63 14.41 -9.91
C ILE A 232 11.00 13.61 -11.05
N SER A 233 10.37 14.30 -12.00
CA SER A 233 9.72 13.69 -13.16
C SER A 233 9.87 14.55 -14.42
N GLY A 234 10.08 13.89 -15.57
CA GLY A 234 10.27 14.53 -16.86
C GLY A 234 10.83 13.55 -17.90
N PRO A 235 11.39 14.03 -19.02
CA PRO A 235 12.09 13.21 -20.00
C PRO A 235 13.16 12.31 -19.38
N LEU A 236 13.20 11.04 -19.79
CA LEU A 236 14.03 10.01 -19.15
C LEU A 236 15.53 10.33 -19.19
N ASP A 237 16.00 10.93 -20.28
CA ASP A 237 17.38 11.39 -20.45
C ASP A 237 17.75 12.47 -19.43
N LEU A 238 16.90 13.47 -19.24
CA LEU A 238 17.10 14.54 -18.25
C LEU A 238 17.05 13.99 -16.81
N ILE A 239 16.11 13.09 -16.50
CA ILE A 239 16.03 12.44 -15.18
C ILE A 239 17.31 11.65 -14.90
N THR A 240 17.84 10.95 -15.92
CA THR A 240 19.08 10.19 -15.80
C THR A 240 20.28 11.10 -15.58
N GLU A 241 20.37 12.20 -16.33
CA GLU A 241 21.43 13.21 -16.20
C GLU A 241 21.46 13.85 -14.79
N ILE A 242 20.31 14.36 -14.33
CA ILE A 242 20.21 14.98 -13.00
C ILE A 242 20.56 13.96 -11.91
N SER A 243 20.02 12.74 -12.01
CA SER A 243 20.30 11.67 -11.04
C SER A 243 21.78 11.30 -11.00
N ALA A 244 22.48 11.30 -12.13
CA ALA A 244 23.92 11.02 -12.20
C ALA A 244 24.74 12.15 -11.59
N THR A 245 24.38 13.41 -11.86
CA THR A 245 25.01 14.59 -11.23
C THR A 245 24.89 14.54 -9.71
N TRP A 246 23.73 14.18 -9.19
CA TRP A 246 23.50 14.06 -7.75
C TRP A 246 24.21 12.86 -7.13
N ALA A 247 24.26 11.73 -7.82
CA ALA A 247 25.05 10.57 -7.40
C ALA A 247 26.55 10.90 -7.32
N ALA A 248 27.09 11.65 -8.28
CA ALA A 248 28.48 12.11 -8.28
C ALA A 248 28.79 13.07 -7.11
N LYS A 249 27.79 13.79 -6.60
CA LYS A 249 27.86 14.61 -5.38
C LYS A 249 27.75 13.77 -4.09
N GLY A 250 27.71 12.44 -4.18
CA GLY A 250 27.60 11.53 -3.03
C GLY A 250 26.18 11.37 -2.47
N ARG A 251 25.15 11.80 -3.21
CA ARG A 251 23.76 11.72 -2.78
C ARG A 251 23.10 10.45 -3.31
N LYS A 252 22.24 9.82 -2.51
CA LYS A 252 21.52 8.61 -2.93
C LYS A 252 20.44 8.99 -3.95
N THR A 253 20.44 8.29 -5.08
CA THR A 253 19.41 8.41 -6.12
C THR A 253 18.84 7.03 -6.45
N ARG A 254 17.57 6.97 -6.87
CA ARG A 254 16.92 5.74 -7.31
C ARG A 254 15.87 6.02 -8.37
N ASN A 255 16.02 5.40 -9.54
CA ASN A 255 14.99 5.43 -10.57
C ASN A 255 13.75 4.67 -10.09
N LEU A 256 12.58 5.24 -10.35
CA LEU A 256 11.32 4.57 -10.10
C LEU A 256 11.00 3.64 -11.27
N THR A 257 10.46 2.46 -10.97
CA THR A 257 9.99 1.49 -11.98
C THR A 257 8.66 1.97 -12.54
N VAL A 258 8.71 2.99 -13.40
CA VAL A 258 7.57 3.58 -14.10
C VAL A 258 7.95 3.88 -15.55
N SER A 259 6.98 3.83 -16.46
CA SER A 259 7.19 4.09 -17.90
C SER A 259 6.93 5.53 -18.33
N HIS A 260 6.47 6.38 -17.41
CA HIS A 260 5.94 7.70 -17.69
C HIS A 260 6.41 8.72 -16.66
N ALA A 261 6.37 9.99 -17.06
CA ALA A 261 6.72 11.13 -16.23
C ALA A 261 5.46 11.68 -15.53
N PHE A 262 5.04 11.04 -14.43
CA PHE A 262 3.85 11.47 -13.70
C PHE A 262 4.10 12.77 -12.92
N HIS A 263 3.06 13.62 -12.85
CA HIS A 263 3.12 14.94 -12.20
C HIS A 263 4.15 15.88 -12.85
N SER A 264 4.19 15.88 -14.18
CA SER A 264 4.99 16.79 -15.00
C SER A 264 4.21 17.21 -16.27
N PRO A 265 4.61 18.30 -16.95
CA PRO A 265 3.98 18.80 -18.18
C PRO A 265 3.98 17.82 -19.37
#